data_AF-A0A1R3JX10-F1
#
_entry.id   AF-A0A1R3JX10-F1
#
_cell.length_a   1.000
_cell.length_b   1.000
_cell.length_c   1.000
_cell.angle_alpha   90.00
_cell.angle_beta   90.00
_cell.angle_gamma   90.00
#
_symmetry.space_group_name_H-M   'P 1'
#
loop_
_entity.id
_entity.type
_entity.pdbx_description
1 polymer ?
#
loop_
_entity_poly.entity_id
_entity_poly.type
_entity_poly.pdbx_seq_one_letter_code
_entity_poly.pdbx_strand_id
1 'polypeptide(L)'
;ALVLFSMGGYGTYLGFCIRYADDVEEKAMAKDLHRKRLAGMFFFFALGATSGITSLVTSDKPIFESPHAVTVFIGLALLSIQTILPTLFEGNPGLRNVHGILGSGIMTLFLIHFALGLQLGFSY
;
A
#
# COMPACT_ATOMS: atom_id res chain seq x y z
N ALA A 1 9.01 -5.91 -6.37
CA ALA A 1 9.38 -4.56 -6.86
C ALA A 1 8.31 -3.94 -7.77
N LEU A 2 7.91 -4.58 -8.89
CA LEU A 2 7.02 -3.98 -9.89
C LEU A 2 5.72 -3.41 -9.31
N VAL A 3 4.98 -4.18 -8.50
CA VAL A 3 3.71 -3.72 -7.91
C VAL A 3 3.91 -2.51 -7.00
N LEU A 4 4.93 -2.56 -6.12
CA LEU A 4 5.22 -1.47 -5.18
C LEU A 4 5.47 -0.15 -5.90
N PHE A 5 6.32 -0.14 -6.93
CA PHE A 5 6.68 1.10 -7.61
C PHE A 5 5.64 1.53 -8.65
N SER A 6 5.16 0.60 -9.48
CA SER A 6 4.25 0.94 -10.59
C SER A 6 2.82 1.21 -10.13
N MET A 7 2.35 0.54 -9.07
CA MET A 7 1.00 0.73 -8.55
C MET A 7 1.03 1.60 -7.30
N GLY A 8 1.87 1.24 -6.31
CA GLY A 8 2.00 2.02 -5.09
C GLY A 8 2.61 3.39 -5.33
N GLY A 9 3.85 3.45 -5.83
CA GLY A 9 4.56 4.70 -6.08
C GLY A 9 3.79 5.64 -7.01
N TYR A 10 3.37 5.16 -8.18
CA TYR A 10 2.56 5.97 -9.09
C TYR A 10 1.19 6.33 -8.52
N GLY A 11 0.51 5.40 -7.84
CA GLY A 11 -0.76 5.68 -7.17
C GLY A 11 -0.63 6.77 -6.11
N THR A 12 0.43 6.76 -5.31
CA THR A 12 0.73 7.80 -4.33
C THR A 12 1.05 9.14 -4.98
N TYR A 13 1.82 9.15 -6.07
CA TYR A 13 2.04 10.36 -6.86
C TYR A 13 0.71 10.96 -7.36
N LEU A 14 -0.18 10.14 -7.92
CA LEU A 14 -1.51 10.59 -8.32
C LEU A 14 -2.34 11.13 -7.14
N GLY A 15 -2.14 10.59 -5.93
CA GLY A 15 -2.71 11.14 -4.70
C GLY A 15 -2.32 12.60 -4.45
N PHE A 16 -1.06 12.96 -4.75
CA PHE A 16 -0.60 14.34 -4.69
C PHE A 16 -1.16 15.20 -5.83
N CYS A 17 -1.24 14.67 -7.06
CA CYS A 17 -1.90 15.37 -8.19
C CYS A 17 -3.35 15.74 -7.86
N ILE A 18 -4.12 14.83 -7.25
CA ILE A 18 -5.50 15.09 -6.81
C ILE A 18 -5.58 16.29 -5.85
N ARG A 19 -4.52 16.54 -5.06
CA ARG A 19 -4.49 17.61 -4.07
C ARG A 19 -4.00 18.94 -4.65
N TYR A 20 -3.00 18.89 -5.53
CA TYR A 20 -2.20 20.07 -5.88
C TYR A 20 -2.24 20.48 -7.35
N ALA A 21 -2.71 19.63 -8.28
CA ALA A 21 -2.88 20.05 -9.66
C ALA A 21 -3.89 21.19 -9.76
N ASP A 22 -3.75 22.12 -10.70
CA ASP A 22 -4.75 23.17 -10.92
C ASP A 22 -5.79 22.74 -11.97
N ASP A 23 -5.34 22.01 -12.98
CA ASP A 23 -6.16 21.54 -14.10
C ASP A 23 -7.24 20.52 -13.65
N VAL A 24 -8.45 20.73 -14.15
CA VAL A 24 -9.63 19.93 -13.75
C VAL A 24 -9.60 18.54 -14.39
N GLU A 25 -9.14 18.43 -15.64
CA GLU A 25 -9.04 17.15 -16.34
C GLU A 25 -7.95 16.28 -15.73
N GLU A 26 -6.80 16.86 -15.40
CA GLU A 26 -5.70 16.20 -14.69
C GLU A 26 -6.18 15.65 -13.33
N LYS A 27 -6.87 16.46 -12.53
CA LYS A 27 -7.45 16.01 -11.25
C LYS A 27 -8.42 14.86 -11.42
N ALA A 28 -9.30 14.92 -12.43
CA ALA A 28 -10.29 13.89 -12.69
C ALA A 28 -9.62 12.56 -13.09
N MET A 29 -8.64 12.63 -14.00
CA MET A 29 -7.84 11.48 -14.40
C MET A 29 -7.05 10.91 -13.22
N ALA A 30 -6.39 11.76 -12.44
CA ALA A 30 -5.62 11.34 -11.28
C ALA A 30 -6.50 10.63 -10.24
N LYS A 31 -7.72 11.14 -9.99
CA LYS A 31 -8.69 10.51 -9.08
C LYS A 31 -9.09 9.10 -9.52
N ASP A 32 -9.39 8.92 -10.80
CA ASP A 32 -9.76 7.60 -11.32
C ASP A 32 -8.59 6.61 -11.26
N LEU A 33 -7.42 7.04 -11.73
CA LEU A 33 -6.22 6.19 -11.77
C LEU A 33 -5.69 5.88 -10.37
N HIS A 34 -5.67 6.83 -9.43
CA HIS A 34 -5.25 6.61 -8.05
C HIS A 34 -6.02 5.44 -7.42
N ARG A 35 -7.35 5.47 -7.53
CA ARG A 35 -8.23 4.42 -7.03
C ARG A 35 -7.91 3.06 -7.67
N LYS A 36 -7.82 3.00 -9.01
CA LYS A 36 -7.58 1.73 -9.73
C LYS A 36 -6.19 1.15 -9.43
N ARG A 37 -5.16 1.99 -9.41
CA ARG A 37 -3.77 1.56 -9.15
C ARG A 37 -3.62 1.06 -7.71
N LEU A 38 -4.12 1.80 -6.71
CA LEU A 38 -4.00 1.37 -5.32
C LEU A 38 -4.89 0.17 -4.97
N ALA A 39 -6.07 0.03 -5.60
CA ALA A 39 -6.85 -1.20 -5.51
C ALA A 39 -6.08 -2.40 -6.08
N GLY A 40 -5.42 -2.22 -7.23
CA GLY A 40 -4.54 -3.23 -7.82
C GLY A 40 -3.37 -3.59 -6.88
N MET A 41 -2.71 -2.59 -6.28
CA MET A 41 -1.66 -2.81 -5.30
C MET A 41 -2.14 -3.64 -4.12
N PHE A 42 -3.30 -3.28 -3.54
CA PHE A 42 -3.90 -4.04 -2.43
C PHE A 42 -4.12 -5.51 -2.81
N PHE A 43 -4.73 -5.75 -3.97
CA PHE A 43 -5.01 -7.10 -4.47
C PHE A 43 -3.73 -7.92 -4.63
N PHE A 44 -2.72 -7.40 -5.33
CA PHE A 44 -1.48 -8.13 -5.56
C PHE A 44 -0.64 -8.30 -4.28
N PHE A 45 -0.72 -7.37 -3.33
CA PHE A 45 -0.07 -7.54 -2.02
C PHE A 45 -0.75 -8.61 -1.18
N ALA A 46 -2.09 -8.71 -1.22
CA ALA A 46 -2.81 -9.78 -0.55
C ALA A 46 -2.42 -11.16 -1.14
N LEU A 47 -2.35 -11.28 -2.46
CA LEU A 47 -1.85 -12.51 -3.12
C LEU A 47 -0.37 -12.80 -2.79
N GLY A 48 0.47 -11.76 -2.77
CA GLY A 48 1.88 -11.92 -2.39
C GLY A 48 2.02 -12.40 -0.94
N ALA A 49 1.19 -11.89 -0.02
CA ALA A 49 1.18 -12.31 1.37
C ALA A 49 0.79 -13.79 1.52
N THR A 50 -0.23 -14.27 0.80
CA THR A 50 -0.59 -15.70 0.86
C THR A 50 0.54 -16.59 0.36
N SER A 51 1.18 -16.26 -0.78
CA SER A 51 2.34 -16.99 -1.29
C SER A 51 3.53 -16.97 -0.31
N GLY A 52 3.82 -15.83 0.32
CA GLY A 52 4.89 -15.69 1.31
C GLY A 52 4.64 -16.53 2.57
N ILE A 53 3.40 -16.53 3.07
CA ILE A 53 3.00 -17.37 4.21
C ILE A 53 3.15 -18.86 3.86
N THR A 54 2.68 -19.28 2.69
CA THR A 54 2.84 -20.67 2.24
C THR A 54 4.32 -21.06 2.21
N SER A 55 5.20 -20.21 1.67
CA SER A 55 6.64 -20.47 1.65
C SER A 55 7.21 -20.67 3.07
N LEU A 56 6.88 -19.80 4.03
CA LEU A 56 7.34 -19.94 5.42
C LEU A 56 6.85 -21.24 6.05
N VAL A 57 5.57 -21.58 5.87
CA VAL A 57 4.99 -22.82 6.41
C VAL A 57 5.64 -24.05 5.80
N THR A 58 5.86 -24.07 4.48
CA THR A 58 6.52 -25.21 3.80
C THR A 58 8.01 -25.35 4.13
N SER A 59 8.61 -24.32 4.71
CA SER A 59 10.01 -24.31 5.15
C SER A 59 10.15 -24.45 6.67
N ASP A 60 9.07 -24.83 7.38
CA ASP A 60 9.01 -24.96 8.84
C ASP A 60 9.51 -23.70 9.59
N LYS A 61 9.23 -22.51 9.04
CA LYS A 61 9.62 -21.22 9.62
C LYS A 61 8.45 -20.56 10.36
N PRO A 62 8.69 -19.96 11.54
CA PRO A 62 7.68 -19.20 12.26
C PRO A 62 7.28 -17.93 11.49
N ILE A 63 5.98 -17.74 11.28
CA ILE A 63 5.44 -16.61 10.50
C ILE A 63 5.71 -15.27 11.20
N PHE A 64 5.37 -15.16 12.49
CA PHE A 64 5.40 -13.89 13.22
C PHE A 64 6.79 -13.48 13.72
N GLU A 65 7.79 -14.32 13.56
CA GLU A 65 9.19 -13.95 13.82
C GLU A 65 9.85 -13.30 12.60
N SER A 66 9.26 -13.43 11.40
CA SER A 66 9.75 -12.77 10.19
C SER A 66 9.28 -11.31 10.15
N PRO A 67 10.19 -10.32 10.23
CA PRO A 67 9.80 -8.91 10.14
C PRO A 67 9.16 -8.58 8.79
N HIS A 68 9.57 -9.26 7.72
CA HIS A 68 8.95 -9.13 6.40
C HIS A 68 7.47 -9.57 6.42
N ALA A 69 7.16 -10.69 7.08
CA ALA A 69 5.79 -11.17 7.21
C ALA A 69 4.94 -10.26 8.12
N VAL A 70 5.48 -9.83 9.26
CA VAL A 70 4.74 -8.93 10.18
C VAL A 70 4.40 -7.60 9.50
N THR A 71 5.34 -7.01 8.76
CA THR A 71 5.11 -5.72 8.08
C THR A 71 4.05 -5.81 6.98
N VAL A 72 3.88 -6.95 6.30
CA VAL A 72 2.80 -7.09 5.30
C VAL A 72 1.42 -7.19 5.96
N PHE A 73 1.30 -7.88 7.09
CA PHE A 73 0.04 -7.95 7.83
C PHE A 73 -0.41 -6.56 8.32
N ILE A 74 0.52 -5.81 8.92
CA ILE A 74 0.27 -4.43 9.35
C ILE A 74 -0.08 -3.57 8.13
N GLY A 75 0.68 -3.68 7.04
CA GLY A 75 0.44 -2.92 5.82
C GLY A 75 -0.92 -3.18 5.18
N LEU A 76 -1.37 -4.44 5.09
CA LEU A 76 -2.68 -4.80 4.55
C LEU A 76 -3.83 -4.34 5.47
N ALA A 77 -3.66 -4.43 6.79
CA ALA A 77 -4.63 -3.90 7.74
C ALA A 77 -4.78 -2.37 7.59
N LEU A 78 -3.65 -1.65 7.54
CA LEU A 78 -3.65 -0.21 7.34
C LEU A 78 -4.21 0.20 5.96
N LEU A 79 -3.90 -0.55 4.89
CA LEU A 79 -4.51 -0.30 3.58
C LEU A 79 -6.02 -0.52 3.59
N SER A 80 -6.52 -1.49 4.35
CA SER A 80 -7.97 -1.72 4.50
C SER A 80 -8.66 -0.53 5.17
N ILE A 81 -8.00 0.10 6.15
CA ILE A 81 -8.48 1.35 6.75
C ILE A 81 -8.40 2.49 5.72
N GLN A 82 -7.27 2.60 5.00
CA GLN A 82 -7.02 3.62 3.97
C GLN A 82 -8.07 3.64 2.86
N THR A 83 -8.59 2.47 2.46
CA THR A 83 -9.61 2.36 1.41
C THR A 83 -11.01 2.76 1.89
N ILE A 84 -11.29 2.65 3.19
CA ILE A 84 -12.57 3.04 3.79
C ILE A 84 -12.63 4.55 4.03
N LEU A 85 -11.52 5.17 4.47
CA LEU A 85 -11.44 6.60 4.79
C LEU A 85 -12.17 7.55 3.82
N PRO A 86 -12.04 7.41 2.48
CA PRO A 86 -12.72 8.29 1.52
C PRO A 86 -14.24 8.29 1.61
N THR A 87 -14.89 7.23 2.09
CA THR A 87 -16.35 7.16 2.23
C THR A 87 -16.88 8.07 3.33
N LEU A 88 -16.00 8.55 4.22
CA LEU A 88 -16.33 9.39 5.37
C LEU A 88 -16.01 10.87 5.14
N PHE A 89 -15.46 11.24 3.98
CA PHE A 89 -14.99 12.60 3.72
C PHE A 89 -16.11 13.65 3.69
N GLU A 90 -17.30 13.29 3.22
CA GLU A 90 -18.43 14.23 3.14
C GLU A 90 -18.86 14.71 4.53
N GLY A 91 -18.88 13.81 5.52
CA GLY A 91 -19.22 14.13 6.91
C GLY A 91 -18.05 14.73 7.72
N ASN A 92 -16.81 14.56 7.26
CA ASN A 92 -15.63 15.12 7.93
C ASN A 92 -14.49 15.38 6.90
N PRO A 93 -14.45 16.58 6.30
CA PRO A 93 -13.44 16.93 5.30
C PRO A 93 -12.00 16.85 5.81
N GLY A 94 -11.77 16.96 7.13
CA GLY A 94 -10.47 16.82 7.76
C GLY A 94 -9.84 15.43 7.57
N LEU A 95 -10.67 14.39 7.38
CA LEU A 95 -10.21 13.04 7.09
C LEU A 95 -9.44 12.93 5.77
N ARG A 96 -9.58 13.88 4.84
CA ARG A 96 -8.76 13.92 3.63
C ARG A 96 -7.28 14.15 3.93
N ASN A 97 -6.96 14.94 4.96
CA ASN A 97 -5.58 15.12 5.42
C ASN A 97 -5.07 13.85 6.11
N VAL A 98 -5.92 13.21 6.93
CA VAL A 98 -5.60 11.93 7.58
C VAL A 98 -5.30 10.86 6.53
N HIS A 99 -6.12 10.72 5.49
CA HIS A 99 -5.89 9.81 4.37
C HIS A 99 -4.55 10.09 3.67
N GLY A 100 -4.21 11.35 3.44
CA GLY A 100 -2.92 11.71 2.83
C GLY A 100 -1.71 11.31 3.67
N ILE A 101 -1.76 11.60 4.98
CA ILE A 101 -0.69 11.27 5.94
C ILE A 101 -0.57 9.75 6.11
N LEU A 102 -1.70 9.08 6.36
CA LEU A 102 -1.75 7.62 6.53
C LEU A 102 -1.26 6.91 5.26
N GLY A 103 -1.73 7.31 4.08
CA GLY A 103 -1.29 6.75 2.80
C GLY A 103 0.22 6.92 2.58
N SER A 104 0.78 8.07 2.93
CA SER A 104 2.24 8.30 2.86
C SER A 104 3.01 7.42 3.85
N GLY A 105 2.52 7.28 5.08
CA GLY A 105 3.11 6.39 6.08
C GLY A 105 3.07 4.91 5.68
N ILE A 106 1.96 4.46 5.08
CA ILE A 106 1.81 3.12 4.53
C ILE A 106 2.85 2.87 3.42
N MET A 107 3.10 3.84 2.55
CA MET A 107 4.14 3.71 1.52
C MET A 107 5.54 3.58 2.11
N THR A 108 5.87 4.37 3.14
CA THR A 108 7.13 4.21 3.87
C THR A 108 7.25 2.82 4.49
N LEU A 109 6.18 2.31 5.13
CA LEU A 109 6.13 0.95 5.65
C LEU A 109 6.39 -0.08 4.54
N PHE A 110 5.84 0.11 3.34
CA PHE A 110 6.07 -0.82 2.24
C PHE A 110 7.46 -0.75 1.61
N LEU A 111 8.15 0.40 1.69
CA LEU A 111 9.58 0.47 1.36
C LEU A 111 10.41 -0.33 2.37
N ILE A 112 10.08 -0.26 3.66
CA ILE A 112 10.71 -1.09 4.71
C ILE A 112 10.40 -2.57 4.46
N HIS A 113 9.14 -2.92 4.21
CA HIS A 113 8.72 -4.28 3.87
C HIS A 113 9.49 -4.84 2.67
N PHE A 114 9.71 -4.03 1.64
CA PHE A 114 10.51 -4.40 0.47
C PHE A 114 11.97 -4.67 0.84
N ALA A 115 12.61 -3.78 1.62
CA ALA A 115 13.98 -3.99 2.08
C ALA A 115 14.12 -5.28 2.92
N LEU A 116 13.17 -5.53 3.83
CA LEU A 116 13.10 -6.76 4.61
C LEU A 116 12.88 -8.00 3.73
N GLY A 117 12.15 -7.87 2.63
CA GLY A 117 11.94 -8.95 1.66
C GLY A 117 13.22 -9.30 0.91
N LEU A 118 14.01 -8.29 0.52
CA LEU A 118 15.34 -8.51 -0.06
C LEU A 118 16.27 -9.19 0.96
N GLN A 119 16.30 -8.70 2.20
CA GLN A 119 17.10 -9.31 3.27
C GLN A 119 16.71 -10.77 3.50
N LEU A 120 15.41 -11.07 3.61
CA LEU A 120 14.91 -12.43 3.80
C LEU A 120 15.30 -13.33 2.63
N GLY A 121 15.15 -12.84 1.39
CA GLY A 121 15.51 -13.59 0.19
C GLY A 121 17.00 -13.88 0.05
N PHE A 122 17.89 -13.02 0.55
CA PHE A 122 19.34 -13.25 0.56
C PHE A 122 19.84 -14.04 1.78
N SER A 123 18.96 -14.35 2.75
CA SER A 123 19.31 -15.15 3.93
C SER A 123 19.17 -16.65 3.69
N TYR A 124 18.76 -17.07 2.48
CA TYR A 124 18.61 -18.44 1.99
C TYR A 124 19.41 -18.61 0.70
#